data_AF-A0A9X3US38-F1
#
_entry.id   AF-A0A9X3US38-F1
#
_cell.length_a   1.000
_cell.length_b   1.000
_cell.length_c   1.000
_cell.angle_alpha   90.00
_cell.angle_beta   90.00
_cell.angle_gamma   90.00
#
_symmetry.space_group_name_H-M   'P 1'
#
loop_
_entity.id
_entity.type
_entity.pdbx_description
1 polymer ?
#
loop_
_entity_poly.entity_id
_entity_poly.type
_entity_poly.pdbx_seq_one_letter_code
_entity_poly.pdbx_strand_id
1 'polypeptide(L)'
;MRQQLADYMEKNGMTQQQVANAIGKSVGTVSLYLRDAYKGKVEEVDQAVARLIGRHNDKVVERRFNSEFVSTHAAERCLDAIAIAHIEGEIS
;
A
#
# COMPACT_ATOMS: atom_id res chain seq x y z
N MET A 1 -3.67 -17.73 -8.68
CA MET A 1 -4.03 -16.48 -7.97
C MET A 1 -4.98 -16.71 -6.77
N ARG A 2 -5.83 -17.74 -6.81
CA ARG A 2 -6.73 -18.15 -5.70
C ARG A 2 -6.10 -18.21 -4.29
N GLN A 3 -4.98 -18.93 -4.13
CA GLN A 3 -4.31 -19.04 -2.82
C GLN A 3 -3.89 -17.66 -2.30
N GLN A 4 -3.36 -16.81 -3.19
CA GLN A 4 -2.95 -15.45 -2.81
C GLN A 4 -4.14 -14.60 -2.35
N LEU A 5 -5.32 -14.79 -2.93
CA LEU A 5 -6.54 -14.13 -2.45
C LEU A 5 -6.95 -14.63 -1.05
N ALA A 6 -6.89 -15.93 -0.81
CA ALA A 6 -7.21 -16.51 0.50
C ALA A 6 -6.24 -15.99 1.58
N ASP A 7 -4.94 -16.03 1.30
CA ASP A 7 -3.91 -15.51 2.20
C ASP A 7 -4.08 -14.00 2.44
N TYR A 8 -4.41 -13.24 1.39
CA TYR A 8 -4.65 -11.80 1.49
C TYR A 8 -5.87 -11.50 2.37
N MET A 9 -6.94 -12.27 2.23
CA MET A 9 -8.13 -12.14 3.06
C MET A 9 -7.84 -12.43 4.54
N GLU A 10 -7.12 -13.51 4.82
CA GLU A 10 -6.76 -13.88 6.19
C GLU A 10 -5.84 -12.82 6.82
N LYS A 11 -4.77 -12.42 6.12
CA LYS A 11 -3.81 -11.42 6.61
C LYS A 11 -4.43 -10.06 6.91
N ASN A 12 -5.44 -9.66 6.14
CA ASN A 12 -6.07 -8.35 6.27
C ASN A 12 -7.45 -8.40 6.94
N GLY A 13 -7.87 -9.56 7.46
CA GLY A 13 -9.19 -9.74 8.07
C GLY A 13 -10.35 -9.40 7.12
N MET A 14 -10.18 -9.56 5.81
CA MET A 14 -11.18 -9.18 4.82
C MET A 14 -12.21 -10.29 4.58
N THR A 15 -13.48 -9.90 4.59
CA THR A 15 -14.60 -10.77 4.23
C THR A 15 -14.72 -10.93 2.70
N GLN A 16 -15.38 -12.01 2.25
CA GLN A 16 -15.67 -12.22 0.82
C GLN A 16 -16.50 -11.07 0.22
N GLN A 17 -17.38 -10.45 1.01
CA GLN A 17 -18.15 -9.27 0.60
C GLN A 17 -17.26 -8.07 0.31
N GLN A 18 -16.30 -7.78 1.19
CA GLN A 18 -15.38 -6.66 1.01
C GLN A 18 -14.46 -6.89 -0.20
N VAL A 19 -13.97 -8.12 -0.39
CA VAL A 19 -13.16 -8.47 -1.56
C VAL A 19 -13.97 -8.34 -2.85
N ALA A 20 -15.19 -8.87 -2.88
CA ALA A 20 -16.10 -8.79 -4.03
C ALA A 20 -16.31 -7.34 -4.47
N ASN A 21 -16.59 -6.45 -3.52
CA ASN A 21 -16.72 -5.01 -3.76
C ASN A 21 -15.41 -4.41 -4.30
N ALA A 22 -14.26 -4.80 -3.74
CA ALA A 22 -12.95 -4.27 -4.12
C ALA A 22 -12.45 -4.72 -5.51
N ILE A 23 -12.91 -5.88 -6.00
CA ILE A 23 -12.57 -6.41 -7.33
C ILE A 23 -13.70 -6.24 -8.37
N GLY A 24 -14.83 -5.65 -7.99
CA GLY A 24 -15.97 -5.44 -8.88
C GLY A 24 -16.62 -6.73 -9.37
N LYS A 25 -16.67 -7.76 -8.52
CA LYS A 25 -17.34 -9.05 -8.82
C LYS A 25 -18.41 -9.34 -7.76
N SER A 26 -19.27 -10.31 -8.01
CA SER A 26 -20.27 -10.74 -7.02
C SER A 26 -19.62 -11.58 -5.91
N VAL A 27 -20.23 -11.60 -4.73
CA VAL A 27 -19.81 -12.48 -3.63
C VAL A 27 -19.86 -13.95 -4.04
N GLY A 28 -20.87 -14.35 -4.80
CA GLY A 28 -20.99 -15.70 -5.35
C GLY A 28 -19.82 -16.05 -6.28
N THR A 29 -19.37 -15.11 -7.11
CA THR A 29 -18.18 -15.29 -7.95
C THR A 29 -16.92 -15.49 -7.11
N VAL A 30 -16.71 -14.68 -6.07
CA VAL A 30 -15.56 -14.83 -5.15
C VAL A 30 -15.62 -16.17 -4.42
N SER A 31 -16.79 -16.57 -3.92
CA SER A 31 -16.99 -17.84 -3.21
C SER A 31 -16.70 -19.04 -4.11
N LEU A 32 -17.24 -19.06 -5.33
CA LEU A 32 -16.99 -20.12 -6.31
C LEU A 32 -15.52 -20.15 -6.73
N TYR A 33 -14.90 -18.98 -6.89
CA TYR A 33 -13.49 -18.86 -7.25
C TYR A 33 -12.56 -19.42 -6.16
N LEU A 34 -12.83 -19.09 -4.88
CA LEU A 34 -12.09 -19.63 -3.73
C LEU A 34 -12.26 -21.15 -3.58
N ARG A 35 -13.39 -21.70 -4.01
CA ARG A 35 -13.69 -23.14 -3.98
C ARG A 35 -13.25 -23.91 -5.23
N ASP A 36 -12.61 -23.25 -6.19
CA ASP A 36 -12.25 -23.83 -7.49
C ASP A 36 -13.44 -24.35 -8.32
N ALA A 37 -14.63 -23.82 -8.05
CA ALA A 37 -15.88 -24.21 -8.70
C ALA A 37 -16.33 -23.20 -9.77
N TYR A 38 -15.62 -22.08 -9.93
CA TYR A 38 -15.95 -21.06 -10.90
C TYR A 38 -15.50 -21.46 -12.31
N LYS A 39 -16.46 -21.78 -13.17
CA LYS A 39 -16.23 -22.16 -14.59
C LYS A 39 -16.35 -21.00 -15.57
N GLY A 40 -16.47 -19.77 -15.06
CA GLY A 40 -16.52 -18.58 -15.88
C GLY A 40 -15.12 -18.15 -16.34
N LYS A 41 -14.94 -16.85 -16.54
CA LYS A 41 -13.66 -16.28 -16.96
C LYS A 41 -12.72 -16.14 -15.76
N VAL A 42 -12.03 -17.23 -15.43
CA VAL A 42 -11.09 -17.31 -14.30
C VAL A 42 -9.97 -16.28 -14.46
N GLU A 43 -9.46 -16.07 -15.68
CA GLU A 43 -8.39 -15.10 -15.94
C GLU A 43 -8.78 -13.67 -15.58
N GLU A 44 -10.05 -13.28 -15.79
CA GLU A 44 -10.53 -11.95 -15.39
C GLU A 44 -10.52 -11.78 -13.86
N VAL A 45 -10.86 -12.83 -13.12
CA VAL A 45 -10.83 -12.81 -11.65
C VAL A 45 -9.38 -12.78 -11.17
N ASP A 46 -8.49 -13.58 -11.76
CA ASP A 46 -7.06 -13.59 -11.47
C ASP A 46 -6.44 -12.19 -11.65
N GLN A 47 -6.72 -11.53 -12.77
CA GLN A 47 -6.23 -10.18 -13.01
C GLN A 47 -6.78 -9.16 -12.00
N ALA A 48 -8.06 -9.29 -11.62
CA ALA A 48 -8.67 -8.38 -10.65
C ALA A 48 -8.06 -8.56 -9.25
N VAL A 49 -7.79 -9.80 -8.85
CA VAL A 49 -7.09 -10.14 -7.60
C VAL A 49 -5.66 -9.61 -7.62
N ALA A 50 -4.92 -9.83 -8.72
CA ALA A 50 -3.56 -9.33 -8.86
C ALA A 50 -3.49 -7.81 -8.71
N ARG A 51 -4.43 -7.07 -9.33
CA ARG A 51 -4.54 -5.62 -9.15
C ARG A 51 -4.88 -5.22 -7.71
N LEU A 52 -5.76 -5.95 -7.03
CA LEU A 52 -6.11 -5.68 -5.63
C LEU A 52 -4.88 -5.80 -4.72
N ILE A 53 -4.16 -6.92 -4.82
CA ILE A 53 -2.97 -7.20 -4.02
C ILE A 53 -1.85 -6.22 -4.37
N GLY A 54 -1.65 -5.92 -5.65
CA GLY A 54 -0.68 -4.91 -6.12
C GLY A 54 -0.92 -3.55 -5.46
N ARG A 55 -2.15 -3.01 -5.55
CA ARG A 55 -2.50 -1.73 -4.91
C ARG A 55 -2.27 -1.72 -3.40
N HIS A 56 -2.49 -2.85 -2.73
CA HIS A 56 -2.22 -2.96 -1.31
C HIS A 56 -0.71 -2.88 -1.02
N ASN A 57 0.10 -3.60 -1.78
CA ASN A 57 1.55 -3.59 -1.63
C ASN A 57 2.15 -2.21 -1.92
N ASP A 58 1.66 -1.53 -2.96
CA ASP A 58 2.11 -0.17 -3.29
C ASP A 58 1.84 0.80 -2.14
N LYS A 59 0.65 0.74 -1.52
CA LYS A 59 0.32 1.54 -0.33
C LYS A 59 1.19 1.21 0.89
N VAL A 60 1.57 -0.05 1.07
CA VAL A 60 2.46 -0.45 2.17
C VAL A 60 3.88 0.08 1.93
N VAL A 61 4.36 0.06 0.68
CA VAL A 61 5.66 0.64 0.31
C VAL A 61 5.65 2.16 0.51
N GLU A 62 4.58 2.85 0.09
CA GLU A 62 4.41 4.29 0.30
C GLU A 62 4.36 4.66 1.79
N ARG A 63 3.68 3.86 2.63
CA ARG A 63 3.71 4.06 4.10
C ARG A 63 5.07 3.83 4.74
N ARG A 64 5.95 3.05 4.11
CA ARG A 64 7.34 2.85 4.56
C ARG A 64 8.29 3.94 4.06
N PHE A 65 7.80 4.89 3.25
CA PHE A 65 8.56 6.09 2.91
C PHE A 65 8.77 6.91 4.20
N ASN A 66 9.99 6.90 4.73
CA ASN A 66 10.34 7.70 5.89
C ASN A 66 10.46 9.17 5.44
N SER A 67 9.51 10.02 5.87
CA SER A 67 9.53 11.46 5.59
C SER A 67 10.47 12.24 6.50
N GLU A 68 11.23 11.56 7.37
CA GLU A 68 12.23 12.21 8.21
C GLU A 68 13.26 12.94 7.36
N PHE A 69 13.57 14.16 7.79
CA PHE A 69 14.61 14.97 7.19
C PHE A 69 15.97 14.30 7.40
N VAL A 70 16.59 13.85 6.30
CA VAL A 70 17.94 13.32 6.32
C VAL A 70 18.91 14.48 6.15
N SER A 71 19.61 14.82 7.23
CA SER A 71 20.63 15.87 7.20
C SER A 71 21.80 15.42 6.34
N THR A 72 21.94 16.04 5.16
CA THR A 72 23.13 15.89 4.32
C THR A 72 24.19 16.88 4.75
N HIS A 73 25.46 16.64 4.41
CA HIS A 73 26.55 17.57 4.75
C HIS A 73 26.26 19.03 4.29
N ALA A 74 25.63 19.20 3.13
CA ALA A 74 25.22 20.53 2.66
C ALA A 74 24.09 21.13 3.52
N ALA A 75 23.11 20.31 3.91
CA ALA A 75 22.02 20.74 4.78
C ALA A 75 22.51 21.15 6.17
N GLU A 76 23.47 20.42 6.75
CA GLU A 76 24.10 20.80 8.03
C GLU A 76 24.74 22.19 7.95
N ARG A 77 25.54 22.43 6.91
CA ARG A 77 26.20 23.74 6.72
C ARG A 77 25.20 24.88 6.54
N CYS A 78 24.09 24.65 5.85
CA CYS A 78 23.03 25.64 5.72
C CYS A 78 22.33 25.91 7.06
N LEU A 79 22.02 24.86 7.84
CA LEU A 79 21.39 24.99 9.15
C LEU A 79 22.32 25.72 10.15
N ASP A 80 23.62 25.46 10.10
CA ASP A 80 24.61 26.17 10.92
C ASP A 80 24.67 27.66 10.57
N ALA A 81 24.67 27.99 9.28
CA ALA A 81 24.65 29.38 8.83
C ALA A 81 23.38 30.12 9.30
N ILE A 82 22.23 29.45 9.24
CA ILE A 82 20.96 29.98 9.76
C ILE A 82 21.04 30.20 11.27
N ALA A 83 21.61 29.25 12.03
CA ALA A 83 21.77 29.37 13.47
C ALA A 83 22.69 30.54 13.85
N ILE A 84 23.81 30.71 13.16
CA ILE A 84 24.74 31.83 13.37
C ILE A 84 24.05 33.17 13.11
N ALA A 85 23.38 33.30 11.96
CA ALA A 85 22.68 34.54 11.61
C ALA A 85 21.57 34.89 12.62
N HIS A 86 20.88 33.89 13.17
CA HIS A 86 19.87 34.09 14.19
C HIS A 86 20.48 34.63 15.49
N ILE A 87 21.58 34.02 15.97
CA ILE A 87 22.29 34.44 17.18
C ILE A 87 22.90 35.84 17.02
N GLU A 88 23.54 36.12 15.89
CA GLU A 88 24.14 37.44 15.62
C GLU A 88 23.08 38.55 15.56
N GLY A 89 21.86 38.23 15.08
CA GLY A 89 20.73 39.16 15.07
C GLY A 89 20.16 39.46 16.46
N GLU A 90 20.28 38.55 17.43
CA GLU A 90 19.84 38.77 18.82
C GLU A 90 20.84 39.57 19.67
N ILE A 91 22.11 39.60 19.25
CA ILE A 91 23.20 40.29 19.97
C ILE A 91 23.28 41.79 19.59
N SER A 92 22.53 42.24 18.58
CA SER A 92 22.55 43.63 18.07
C SER A 92 21.49 44.56 18.64
#